data_AF-A0A060ADA3-F1
#
_entry.id   AF-A0A060ADA3-F1
#
_cell.length_a   1.000
_cell.length_b   1.000
_cell.length_c   1.000
_cell.angle_alpha   90.00
_cell.angle_beta   90.00
_cell.angle_gamma   90.00
#
_symmetry.space_group_name_H-M   'P 1'
#
loop_
_entity.id
_entity.type
_entity.pdbx_description
1 polymer ?
#
loop_
_entity_poly.entity_id
_entity_poly.type
_entity_poly.pdbx_seq_one_letter_code
_entity_poly.pdbx_strand_id
1 'polypeptide(L)'
;CASGKGTFGTMELVGRIKSSGLSQIVPHRELILPQLSGPGVAAHHVKKLSGFKVIYGPIRATDLLTFLDNGLKATPEMRLKTFTTWERMELIPMELIGALKAGIIVIPILFFLSYIGKSGEGWTNALNHGYFSALSLLTAILAGAVLAPLLLPWLPGRAFSIKGLSLGFLFAAVLMVFFWNDWITGTGRLEMLAWFFLIPAVSAYLAMNFTGASTYTSLSGVRKEMRWALP
;
A
#
# COMPACT_ATOMS: atom_id res chain seq x y z
N CYS A 1 -7.22 4.55 -3.74
CA CYS A 1 -7.49 3.41 -2.83
C CYS A 1 -8.91 2.85 -2.93
N ALA A 2 -9.95 3.46 -2.36
CA ALA A 2 -11.28 2.84 -2.24
C ALA A 2 -11.90 2.44 -3.59
N SER A 3 -11.78 3.30 -4.60
CA SER A 3 -12.24 3.00 -5.96
C SER A 3 -11.48 1.82 -6.59
N GLY A 4 -10.16 1.75 -6.42
CA GLY A 4 -9.33 0.64 -6.90
C GLY A 4 -9.54 -0.68 -6.13
N LYS A 5 -9.86 -0.62 -4.83
CA LYS A 5 -10.16 -1.78 -3.98
C LYS A 5 -11.63 -2.23 -4.08
N GLY A 6 -12.45 -1.56 -4.90
CA GLY A 6 -13.87 -1.87 -5.09
C GLY A 6 -14.81 -1.44 -3.96
N THR A 7 -14.28 -0.89 -2.85
CA THR A 7 -15.08 -0.39 -1.72
C THR A 7 -15.75 0.95 -2.02
N PHE A 8 -15.28 1.68 -3.04
CA PHE A 8 -16.04 2.75 -3.68
C PHE A 8 -16.36 2.33 -5.12
N GLY A 9 -17.40 1.51 -5.24
CA GLY A 9 -17.86 0.97 -6.51
C GLY A 9 -19.25 1.45 -6.93
N THR A 10 -19.64 1.10 -8.17
CA THR A 10 -20.97 1.39 -8.73
C THR A 10 -22.12 0.94 -7.82
N MET A 11 -22.09 -0.30 -7.34
CA MET A 11 -23.17 -0.86 -6.52
C MET A 11 -23.23 -0.22 -5.14
N GLU A 12 -22.06 0.03 -4.53
CA GLU A 12 -21.99 0.73 -3.24
C GLU A 12 -22.61 2.14 -3.38
N LEU A 13 -22.24 2.89 -4.41
CA LEU A 13 -22.79 4.22 -4.65
C LEU A 13 -24.31 4.19 -4.86
N VAL A 14 -24.83 3.28 -5.69
CA VAL A 14 -26.28 3.11 -5.90
C VAL A 14 -27.00 2.76 -4.59
N GLY A 15 -26.41 1.87 -3.79
CA GLY A 15 -26.92 1.53 -2.46
C GLY A 15 -27.01 2.76 -1.54
N ARG A 16 -25.96 3.59 -1.51
CA ARG A 16 -25.93 4.83 -0.70
C ARG A 16 -26.91 5.90 -1.18
N ILE A 17 -27.12 6.05 -2.49
CA ILE A 17 -28.15 6.95 -3.04
C ILE A 17 -29.54 6.52 -2.55
N LYS A 18 -29.83 5.22 -2.57
CA LYS A 18 -31.13 4.68 -2.15
C LYS A 18 -31.33 4.82 -0.65
N SER A 19 -30.34 4.42 0.16
CA SER A 19 -30.47 4.42 1.63
C SER A 19 -30.51 5.82 2.23
N SER A 20 -29.88 6.80 1.59
CA SER A 20 -29.95 8.21 2.00
C SER A 20 -31.25 8.90 1.60
N GLY A 21 -32.11 8.27 0.80
CA GLY A 21 -33.33 8.88 0.29
C GLY A 21 -33.06 10.10 -0.62
N LEU A 22 -31.86 10.22 -1.19
CA LEU A 22 -31.41 11.42 -1.91
C LEU A 22 -32.39 11.87 -2.99
N SER A 23 -33.05 10.92 -3.65
CA SER A 23 -34.10 11.15 -4.66
C SER A 23 -35.30 11.95 -4.18
N GLN A 24 -35.52 12.03 -2.86
CA GLN A 24 -36.63 12.74 -2.22
C GLN A 24 -36.19 14.11 -1.68
N ILE A 25 -34.88 14.37 -1.60
CA ILE A 25 -34.30 15.57 -0.99
C ILE A 25 -34.00 16.63 -2.06
N VAL A 26 -33.46 16.21 -3.20
CA VAL A 26 -33.06 17.12 -4.28
C VAL A 26 -33.94 16.94 -5.52
N PRO A 27 -34.37 18.04 -6.18
CA PRO A 27 -35.20 17.96 -7.37
C PRO A 27 -34.41 17.55 -8.63
N HIS A 28 -33.10 17.80 -8.65
CA HIS A 28 -32.22 17.40 -9.75
C HIS A 28 -31.71 15.97 -9.58
N ARG A 29 -31.22 15.37 -10.68
CA ARG A 29 -30.68 14.00 -10.72
C ARG A 29 -29.24 13.99 -11.18
N GLU A 30 -28.42 14.84 -10.56
CA GLU A 30 -27.00 14.97 -10.86
C GLU A 30 -26.16 14.74 -9.60
N LEU A 31 -25.09 13.97 -9.75
CA LEU A 31 -24.15 13.61 -8.67
C LEU A 31 -22.74 13.94 -9.12
N ILE A 32 -22.07 14.81 -8.36
CA ILE A 32 -20.65 15.12 -8.58
C ILE A 32 -19.82 14.09 -7.81
N LEU A 33 -18.93 13.39 -8.51
CA LEU A 33 -17.97 12.45 -7.92
C LEU A 33 -16.54 12.95 -8.12
N PRO A 34 -15.60 12.64 -7.21
CA PRO A 34 -14.19 12.92 -7.43
C PRO A 34 -13.68 12.23 -8.70
N GLN A 35 -12.83 12.89 -9.47
CA GLN A 35 -12.27 12.32 -10.71
C GLN A 35 -11.66 10.91 -10.50
N LEU A 36 -10.98 10.71 -9.37
CA LEU A 36 -10.30 9.46 -9.04
C LEU A 36 -11.23 8.31 -8.64
N SER A 37 -12.56 8.52 -8.58
CA SER A 37 -13.52 7.43 -8.40
C SER A 37 -13.86 6.70 -9.71
N GLY A 38 -13.48 7.28 -10.86
CA GLY A 38 -13.76 6.75 -12.19
C GLY A 38 -13.40 5.27 -12.40
N PRO A 39 -12.24 4.77 -11.93
CA PRO A 39 -11.87 3.35 -12.08
C PRO A 39 -12.84 2.35 -11.44
N GLY A 40 -13.58 2.76 -10.40
CA GLY A 40 -14.50 1.89 -9.65
C GLY A 40 -15.98 2.15 -9.93
N VAL A 41 -16.31 3.31 -10.51
CA VAL A 41 -17.69 3.74 -10.75
C VAL A 41 -17.98 3.82 -12.24
N ALA A 42 -18.89 2.97 -12.72
CA ALA A 42 -19.39 3.02 -14.07
C ALA A 42 -20.60 3.97 -14.13
N ALA A 43 -20.36 5.22 -14.53
CA ALA A 43 -21.37 6.29 -14.57
C ALA A 43 -22.67 5.89 -15.30
N HIS A 44 -22.57 5.15 -16.41
CA HIS A 44 -23.73 4.68 -17.17
C HIS A 44 -24.58 3.67 -16.38
N HIS A 45 -23.94 2.78 -15.60
CA HIS A 45 -24.66 1.86 -14.71
C HIS A 45 -25.31 2.60 -13.54
N VAL A 46 -24.63 3.59 -12.94
CA VAL A 46 -25.24 4.44 -11.90
C VAL A 46 -26.49 5.11 -12.43
N LYS A 47 -26.44 5.71 -13.62
CA LYS A 47 -27.61 6.34 -14.26
C LYS A 47 -28.73 5.33 -14.51
N LYS A 48 -28.41 4.15 -15.04
CA LYS A 48 -29.40 3.10 -15.32
C LYS A 48 -30.11 2.59 -14.05
N LEU A 49 -29.37 2.44 -12.95
CA LEU A 49 -29.87 1.83 -11.72
C LEU A 49 -30.51 2.83 -10.74
N SER A 50 -30.02 4.08 -10.72
CA SER A 50 -30.47 5.10 -9.74
C SER A 50 -31.18 6.29 -10.36
N GLY A 51 -31.10 6.46 -11.68
CA GLY A 51 -31.57 7.66 -12.40
C GLY A 51 -30.63 8.86 -12.28
N PHE A 52 -29.62 8.83 -11.41
CA PHE A 52 -28.68 9.93 -11.25
C PHE A 52 -27.58 9.90 -12.31
N LYS A 53 -27.40 11.04 -12.98
CA LYS A 53 -26.27 11.30 -13.88
C LYS A 53 -25.04 11.64 -13.04
N VAL A 54 -23.98 10.86 -13.23
CA VAL A 54 -22.68 11.13 -12.61
C VAL A 54 -21.93 12.17 -13.43
N ILE A 55 -21.36 13.16 -12.74
CA ILE A 55 -20.46 14.17 -13.26
C ILE A 55 -19.14 14.03 -12.51
N TYR A 56 -18.04 13.85 -13.23
CA TYR A 56 -16.73 13.79 -12.59
C TYR A 56 -16.21 15.20 -12.36
N GLY A 57 -16.10 15.56 -11.08
CA GLY A 57 -15.54 16.81 -10.59
C GLY A 57 -14.02 16.74 -10.46
N PRO A 58 -13.40 17.74 -9.80
CA PRO A 58 -11.96 17.83 -9.65
C PRO A 58 -11.38 16.69 -8.79
N ILE A 59 -10.05 16.52 -8.87
CA ILE A 59 -9.32 15.62 -7.97
C ILE A 59 -9.30 16.18 -6.55
N ARG A 60 -9.07 17.48 -6.39
CA ARG A 60 -8.99 18.15 -5.08
C ARG A 60 -10.32 18.80 -4.74
N ALA A 61 -10.79 18.61 -3.51
CA ALA A 61 -12.03 19.22 -3.04
C ALA A 61 -11.95 20.77 -3.00
N THR A 62 -10.76 21.33 -2.84
CA THR A 62 -10.51 22.78 -2.87
C THR A 62 -10.91 23.41 -4.20
N ASP A 63 -10.86 22.65 -5.28
CA ASP A 63 -11.13 23.15 -6.63
C ASP A 63 -12.63 23.08 -6.97
N LEU A 64 -13.47 22.60 -6.02
CA LEU A 64 -14.89 22.39 -6.23
C LEU A 64 -15.64 23.69 -6.54
N LEU A 65 -15.33 24.78 -5.85
CA LEU A 65 -15.99 26.08 -6.08
C LEU A 65 -15.74 26.56 -7.51
N THR A 66 -14.47 26.61 -7.93
CA THR A 66 -14.09 26.99 -9.29
C THR A 66 -14.68 26.04 -10.35
N PHE A 67 -14.80 24.75 -10.04
CA PHE A 67 -15.47 23.78 -10.91
C PHE A 67 -16.97 24.08 -11.10
N LEU A 68 -17.66 24.49 -10.03
CA LEU A 68 -19.07 24.90 -10.08
C LEU A 68 -19.23 26.20 -10.88
N ASP A 69 -18.38 27.20 -10.64
CA ASP A 69 -18.39 28.49 -11.34
C ASP A 69 -18.14 28.33 -12.85
N ASN A 70 -17.31 27.35 -13.23
CA ASN A 70 -17.05 26.99 -14.63
C ASN A 70 -18.17 26.15 -15.27
N GLY A 71 -19.34 26.04 -14.64
CA GLY A 71 -20.48 25.31 -15.17
C GLY A 71 -20.26 23.80 -15.22
N LEU A 72 -19.68 23.23 -14.16
CA LEU A 72 -19.40 21.79 -14.01
C LEU A 72 -18.37 21.25 -15.01
N LYS A 73 -17.42 22.09 -15.42
CA LYS A 73 -16.33 21.72 -16.34
C LYS A 73 -14.98 21.76 -15.61
N ALA A 74 -14.41 20.56 -15.39
CA ALA A 74 -13.08 20.43 -14.80
C ALA A 74 -12.00 20.82 -15.83
N THR A 75 -11.14 21.77 -15.45
CA THR A 75 -9.98 22.20 -16.25
C THR A 75 -8.93 21.08 -16.31
N PRO A 76 -7.94 21.16 -17.23
CA PRO A 76 -6.86 20.17 -17.31
C PRO A 76 -6.08 20.02 -15.98
N GLU A 77 -5.84 21.12 -15.27
CA GLU A 77 -5.10 21.14 -14.01
C GLU A 77 -5.84 20.39 -12.90
N MET A 78 -7.18 20.56 -12.83
CA MET A 78 -8.04 19.87 -11.87
C MET A 78 -8.07 18.34 -12.07
N ARG A 79 -7.61 17.85 -13.22
CA ARG A 79 -7.55 16.42 -13.59
C ARG A 79 -6.16 15.80 -13.41
N LEU A 80 -5.16 16.57 -13.00
CA LEU A 80 -3.80 16.10 -12.81
C LEU A 80 -3.43 16.06 -11.33
N LYS A 81 -2.84 14.93 -10.90
CA LYS A 81 -2.24 14.78 -9.57
C LYS A 81 -0.73 14.80 -9.74
N THR A 82 -0.06 15.72 -9.07
CA THR A 82 1.40 15.94 -9.15
C THR A 82 2.22 14.79 -8.57
N PHE A 83 1.64 14.04 -7.63
CA PHE A 83 2.25 12.92 -6.91
C PHE A 83 3.64 13.23 -6.36
N THR A 84 3.77 14.38 -5.69
CA THR A 84 5.02 14.85 -5.05
C THR A 84 5.42 13.96 -3.88
N THR A 85 6.64 14.10 -3.36
CA THR A 85 7.11 13.35 -2.18
C THR A 85 6.18 13.53 -0.97
N TRP A 86 5.66 14.75 -0.77
CA TRP A 86 4.69 15.03 0.30
C TRP A 86 3.37 14.27 0.08
N GLU A 87 2.82 14.33 -1.13
CA GLU A 87 1.57 13.61 -1.47
C GLU A 87 1.73 12.08 -1.36
N ARG A 88 2.94 11.54 -1.55
CA ARG A 88 3.23 10.12 -1.29
C ARG A 88 3.28 9.80 0.19
N MET A 89 3.88 10.70 0.99
CA MET A 89 3.98 10.52 2.43
C MET A 89 2.61 10.46 3.10
N GLU A 90 1.64 11.25 2.62
CA GLU A 90 0.24 11.19 3.07
C GLU A 90 -0.40 9.80 2.87
N LEU A 91 0.08 9.01 1.91
CA LEU A 91 -0.44 7.68 1.60
C LEU A 91 0.25 6.55 2.37
N ILE A 92 1.44 6.80 2.94
CA ILE A 92 2.20 5.80 3.71
C ILE A 92 1.40 5.23 4.90
N PRO A 93 0.72 6.05 5.73
CA PRO A 93 -0.02 5.52 6.88
C PRO A 93 -1.04 4.45 6.50
N MET A 94 -1.69 4.58 5.34
CA MET A 94 -2.71 3.62 4.91
C MET A 94 -2.13 2.22 4.70
N GLU A 95 -0.94 2.12 4.13
CA GLU A 95 -0.27 0.83 3.90
C GLU A 95 0.51 0.36 5.14
N LEU A 96 1.14 1.29 5.87
CA LEU A 96 1.86 0.99 7.12
C LEU A 96 0.94 0.43 8.20
N ILE A 97 -0.25 1.00 8.41
CA ILE A 97 -1.21 0.48 9.38
C ILE A 97 -1.66 -0.94 8.99
N GLY A 98 -1.85 -1.19 7.69
CA GLY A 98 -2.14 -2.54 7.18
C GLY A 98 -1.03 -3.54 7.50
N ALA A 99 0.22 -3.15 7.26
CA ALA A 99 1.39 -3.96 7.56
C ALA A 99 1.57 -4.21 9.06
N LEU A 100 1.38 -3.19 9.90
CA LEU A 100 1.51 -3.30 11.36
C LEU A 100 0.42 -4.16 12.00
N LYS A 101 -0.80 -4.19 11.45
CA LYS A 101 -1.85 -5.10 11.92
C LYS A 101 -1.44 -6.57 11.77
N ALA A 102 -0.86 -6.93 10.62
CA ALA A 102 -0.28 -8.26 10.42
C ALA A 102 0.97 -8.45 11.31
N GLY A 103 1.82 -7.42 11.38
CA GLY A 103 3.04 -7.41 12.19
C GLY A 103 2.79 -7.67 13.68
N ILE A 104 1.71 -7.14 14.26
CA ILE A 104 1.33 -7.36 15.67
C ILE A 104 1.12 -8.85 15.99
N ILE A 105 0.73 -9.65 15.00
CA ILE A 105 0.55 -11.10 15.16
C ILE A 105 1.84 -11.84 14.81
N VAL A 106 2.46 -11.50 13.68
CA VAL A 106 3.62 -12.24 13.15
C VAL A 106 4.89 -11.98 13.97
N ILE A 107 5.13 -10.74 14.43
CA ILE A 107 6.34 -10.38 15.19
C ILE A 107 6.42 -11.18 16.50
N PRO A 108 5.39 -11.23 17.37
CA PRO A 108 5.46 -12.04 18.58
C PRO A 108 5.64 -13.53 18.29
N ILE A 109 4.98 -14.06 17.26
CA ILE A 109 5.12 -15.48 16.88
C ILE A 109 6.58 -15.78 16.52
N LEU A 110 7.19 -14.98 15.64
CA LEU A 110 8.60 -15.17 15.25
C LEU A 110 9.55 -14.94 16.43
N PHE A 111 9.27 -13.96 17.29
CA PHE A 111 10.03 -13.73 18.51
C PHE A 111 10.03 -14.97 19.41
N PHE A 112 8.85 -15.52 19.72
CA PHE A 112 8.73 -16.69 20.59
C PHE A 112 9.31 -17.95 19.95
N LEU A 113 9.17 -18.13 18.64
CA LEU A 113 9.79 -19.25 17.93
C LEU A 113 11.32 -19.18 17.99
N SER A 114 11.92 -18.01 17.72
CA SER A 114 13.37 -17.82 17.87
C SER A 114 13.83 -17.98 19.31
N TYR A 115 13.07 -17.45 20.28
CA TYR A 115 13.37 -17.59 21.70
C TYR A 115 13.35 -19.05 22.15
N ILE A 116 12.29 -19.81 21.84
CA ILE A 116 12.18 -21.23 22.21
C ILE A 116 13.26 -22.05 21.52
N GLY A 117 13.49 -21.81 20.22
CA GLY A 117 14.50 -22.53 19.44
C GLY A 117 15.94 -22.36 19.95
N LYS A 118 16.21 -21.27 20.67
CA LYS A 118 17.54 -20.93 21.22
C LYS A 118 17.60 -20.92 22.75
N SER A 119 16.50 -21.29 23.41
CA SER A 119 16.40 -21.33 24.88
C SER A 119 17.45 -22.25 25.54
N GLY A 120 17.88 -23.30 24.85
CA GLY A 120 18.94 -24.21 25.31
C GLY A 120 20.36 -23.62 25.29
N GLU A 121 20.59 -22.52 24.57
CA GLU A 121 21.90 -21.84 24.46
C GLU A 121 22.05 -20.71 25.51
N GLY A 122 21.06 -20.56 26.40
CA GLY A 122 21.02 -19.55 27.46
C GLY A 122 19.97 -18.46 27.22
N TRP A 123 19.42 -17.92 28.31
CA TRP A 123 18.35 -16.91 28.28
C TRP A 123 18.72 -15.63 27.52
N THR A 124 19.97 -15.17 27.66
CA THR A 124 20.46 -13.97 26.99
C THR A 124 20.53 -14.15 25.47
N ASN A 125 20.99 -15.32 25.01
CA ASN A 125 21.07 -15.63 23.59
C ASN A 125 19.66 -15.79 22.99
N ALA A 126 18.77 -16.51 23.68
CA ALA A 126 17.38 -16.65 23.27
C ALA A 126 16.67 -15.30 23.10
N LEU A 127 16.88 -14.35 24.03
CA LEU A 127 16.34 -12.99 23.93
C LEU A 127 16.95 -12.19 22.77
N ASN A 128 18.26 -12.28 22.56
CA ASN A 128 18.93 -11.60 21.44
C ASN A 128 18.41 -12.08 20.08
N HIS A 129 18.23 -13.39 19.90
CA HIS A 129 17.66 -13.96 18.67
C HIS A 129 16.20 -13.55 18.47
N GLY A 130 15.38 -13.59 19.53
CA GLY A 130 14.00 -13.09 19.46
C GLY A 130 13.95 -11.62 19.05
N TYR A 131 14.77 -10.77 19.67
CA TYR A 131 14.86 -9.35 19.36
C TYR A 131 15.31 -9.11 17.91
N PHE A 132 16.30 -9.87 17.43
CA PHE A 132 16.76 -9.79 16.04
C PHE A 132 15.63 -10.12 15.06
N SER A 133 14.85 -11.18 15.32
CA SER A 133 13.71 -11.56 14.48
C SER A 133 12.65 -10.46 14.40
N ALA A 134 12.35 -9.84 15.54
CA ALA A 134 11.44 -8.70 15.58
C ALA A 134 11.99 -7.49 14.80
N LEU A 135 13.26 -7.15 15.00
CA LEU A 135 13.91 -6.05 14.32
C LEU A 135 13.99 -6.26 12.79
N SER A 136 14.26 -7.49 12.36
CA SER A 136 14.33 -7.85 10.94
C SER A 136 12.99 -7.66 10.24
N LEU A 137 11.89 -8.12 10.86
CA LEU A 137 10.56 -7.94 10.31
C LEU A 137 10.13 -6.47 10.31
N LEU A 138 10.43 -5.72 11.38
CA LEU A 138 10.20 -4.27 11.42
C LEU A 138 10.98 -3.54 10.32
N THR A 139 12.21 -3.95 10.06
CA THR A 139 13.05 -3.39 8.99
C THR A 139 12.46 -3.69 7.62
N ALA A 140 11.96 -4.90 7.39
CA ALA A 140 11.26 -5.24 6.15
C ALA A 140 10.00 -4.38 5.94
N ILE A 141 9.23 -4.15 7.02
CA ILE A 141 8.06 -3.27 6.99
C ILE A 141 8.47 -1.83 6.67
N LEU A 142 9.51 -1.30 7.32
CA LEU A 142 10.02 0.04 7.08
C LEU A 142 10.50 0.20 5.62
N ALA A 143 11.28 -0.76 5.12
CA ALA A 143 11.80 -0.74 3.75
C ALA A 143 10.68 -0.75 2.71
N GLY A 144 9.69 -1.64 2.85
CA GLY A 144 8.63 -1.83 1.86
C GLY A 144 7.47 -0.84 1.96
N ALA A 145 6.98 -0.56 3.18
CA ALA A 145 5.78 0.26 3.39
C ALA A 145 6.08 1.76 3.52
N VAL A 146 7.29 2.15 3.91
CA VAL A 146 7.66 3.56 4.17
C VAL A 146 8.70 4.05 3.16
N LEU A 147 9.87 3.41 3.10
CA LEU A 147 10.97 3.89 2.29
C LEU A 147 10.73 3.69 0.80
N ALA A 148 10.13 2.58 0.38
CA ALA A 148 9.85 2.34 -1.03
C ALA A 148 8.94 3.43 -1.64
N PRO A 149 7.79 3.82 -1.03
CA PRO A 149 6.98 4.96 -1.46
C PRO A 149 7.72 6.30 -1.51
N LEU A 150 8.56 6.58 -0.50
CA LEU A 150 9.31 7.85 -0.43
C LEU A 150 10.34 7.96 -1.55
N LEU A 151 11.06 6.87 -1.81
CA LEU A 151 12.20 6.82 -2.74
C LEU A 151 11.79 6.40 -4.16
N LEU A 152 10.49 6.24 -4.46
CA LEU A 152 9.99 5.72 -5.75
C LEU A 152 10.69 6.23 -7.01
N PRO A 153 11.00 7.53 -7.18
CA PRO A 153 11.63 8.04 -8.41
C PRO A 153 13.08 7.58 -8.57
N TRP A 154 13.76 7.27 -7.46
CA TRP A 154 15.18 6.96 -7.43
C TRP A 154 15.45 5.45 -7.42
N LEU A 155 14.45 4.64 -7.08
CA LEU A 155 14.59 3.19 -7.03
C LEU A 155 14.60 2.56 -8.43
N PRO A 156 15.45 1.53 -8.66
CA PRO A 156 15.59 0.89 -9.95
C PRO A 156 14.33 0.12 -10.36
N GLY A 157 14.11 0.02 -11.67
CA GLY A 157 13.03 -0.77 -12.25
C GLY A 157 11.68 -0.04 -12.32
N ARG A 158 10.76 -0.64 -13.10
CA ARG A 158 9.39 -0.12 -13.30
C ARG A 158 8.37 -0.73 -12.32
N ALA A 159 8.57 -1.99 -11.95
CA ALA A 159 7.69 -2.72 -11.03
C ALA A 159 7.94 -2.30 -9.58
N PHE A 160 6.87 -2.22 -8.79
CA PHE A 160 6.97 -1.88 -7.37
C PHE A 160 7.62 -3.01 -6.57
N SER A 161 7.41 -4.27 -6.95
CA SER A 161 8.06 -5.44 -6.39
C SER A 161 9.58 -5.36 -6.52
N ILE A 162 10.10 -4.92 -7.68
CA ILE A 162 11.55 -4.74 -7.90
C ILE A 162 12.12 -3.61 -7.03
N LYS A 163 11.39 -2.50 -6.94
CA LYS A 163 11.79 -1.37 -6.09
C LYS A 163 11.85 -1.78 -4.62
N GLY A 164 10.81 -2.45 -4.12
CA GLY A 164 10.77 -2.98 -2.76
C GLY A 164 11.83 -4.05 -2.49
N LEU A 165 12.08 -4.93 -3.46
CA LEU A 165 13.12 -5.95 -3.40
C LEU A 165 14.52 -5.31 -3.32
N SER A 166 14.80 -4.29 -4.13
CA SER A 166 16.10 -3.60 -4.10
C SER A 166 16.38 -2.93 -2.75
N LEU A 167 15.37 -2.28 -2.15
CA LEU A 167 15.49 -1.73 -0.80
C LEU A 167 15.60 -2.83 0.25
N GLY A 168 14.83 -3.89 0.12
CA GLY A 168 14.89 -5.01 1.04
C GLY A 168 16.26 -5.68 1.06
N PHE A 169 16.91 -5.88 -0.09
CA PHE A 169 18.28 -6.40 -0.14
C PHE A 169 19.29 -5.44 0.47
N LEU A 170 19.16 -4.13 0.21
CA LEU A 170 20.00 -3.11 0.83
C LEU A 170 19.91 -3.19 2.37
N PHE A 171 18.69 -3.20 2.92
CA PHE A 171 18.47 -3.23 4.36
C PHE A 171 18.81 -4.60 5.00
N ALA A 172 18.60 -5.70 4.29
CA ALA A 172 19.05 -7.02 4.73
C ALA A 172 20.57 -7.07 4.85
N ALA A 173 21.30 -6.55 3.86
CA ALA A 173 22.77 -6.47 3.90
C ALA A 173 23.26 -5.59 5.06
N VAL A 174 22.63 -4.42 5.27
CA VAL A 174 22.94 -3.54 6.40
C VAL A 174 22.73 -4.27 7.73
N LEU A 175 21.57 -4.91 7.95
CA LEU A 175 21.30 -5.66 9.17
C LEU A 175 22.35 -6.75 9.42
N MET A 176 22.76 -7.48 8.38
CA MET A 176 23.78 -8.52 8.51
C MET A 176 25.15 -8.01 8.92
N VAL A 177 25.56 -6.84 8.39
CA VAL A 177 26.86 -6.24 8.72
C VAL A 177 26.90 -5.72 10.16
N PHE A 178 25.81 -5.13 10.65
CA PHE A 178 25.81 -4.44 11.95
C PHE A 178 25.37 -5.30 13.14
N PHE A 179 24.50 -6.29 12.92
CA PHE A 179 23.85 -7.01 14.02
C PHE A 179 24.30 -8.46 14.19
N TRP A 180 25.09 -9.02 13.27
CA TRP A 180 25.44 -10.44 13.31
C TRP A 180 26.90 -10.69 13.69
N ASN A 181 27.12 -11.02 14.97
CA ASN A 181 28.44 -11.41 15.50
C ASN A 181 28.72 -12.93 15.41
N ASP A 182 27.70 -13.77 15.23
CA ASP A 182 27.84 -15.24 15.29
C ASP A 182 27.93 -15.91 13.92
N TRP A 183 29.04 -15.70 13.21
CA TRP A 183 29.36 -16.38 11.93
C TRP A 183 29.79 -17.85 12.10
N ILE A 184 29.89 -18.31 13.35
CA ILE A 184 30.63 -19.51 13.74
C ILE A 184 29.73 -20.77 13.74
N THR A 185 28.43 -20.66 14.05
CA THR A 185 27.53 -21.83 14.14
C THR A 185 26.77 -22.11 12.83
N GLY A 186 26.62 -23.39 12.48
CA GLY A 186 25.89 -23.80 11.27
C GLY A 186 24.41 -23.42 11.28
N THR A 187 23.79 -23.41 12.46
CA THR A 187 22.40 -22.97 12.67
C THR A 187 22.25 -21.46 12.44
N GLY A 188 23.22 -20.65 12.87
CA GLY A 188 23.24 -19.20 12.61
C GLY A 188 23.35 -18.85 11.12
N ARG A 189 24.07 -19.67 10.33
CA ARG A 189 24.16 -19.47 8.86
C ARG A 189 22.83 -19.71 8.15
N LEU A 190 22.07 -20.72 8.57
CA LEU A 190 20.75 -20.99 8.01
C LEU A 190 19.75 -19.89 8.38
N GLU A 191 19.80 -19.41 9.62
CA GLU A 191 18.98 -18.27 10.07
C GLU A 191 19.29 -16.99 9.29
N MET A 192 20.59 -16.72 9.06
CA MET A 192 21.04 -15.60 8.23
C MET A 192 20.48 -15.70 6.81
N LEU A 193 20.63 -16.85 6.15
CA LEU A 193 20.11 -17.05 4.80
C LEU A 193 18.58 -16.89 4.77
N ALA A 194 17.87 -17.40 5.77
CA ALA A 194 16.42 -17.23 5.88
C ALA A 194 16.04 -15.74 5.92
N TRP A 195 16.66 -14.95 6.80
CA TRP A 195 16.38 -13.51 6.88
C TRP A 195 16.84 -12.73 5.65
N PHE A 196 17.92 -13.15 4.99
CA PHE A 196 18.40 -12.56 3.73
C PHE A 196 17.35 -12.59 2.64
N PHE A 197 16.56 -13.67 2.55
CA PHE A 197 15.50 -13.81 1.57
C PHE A 197 14.15 -13.29 2.07
N LEU A 198 13.87 -13.42 3.37
CA LEU A 198 12.59 -13.01 3.95
C LEU A 198 12.43 -11.49 3.95
N ILE A 199 13.47 -10.73 4.32
CA ILE A 199 13.40 -9.26 4.35
C ILE A 199 13.08 -8.67 2.96
N PRO A 200 13.80 -9.02 1.87
CA PRO A 200 13.44 -8.57 0.53
C PRO A 200 12.08 -9.06 0.06
N ALA A 201 11.68 -10.29 0.38
CA ALA A 201 10.38 -10.82 -0.02
C ALA A 201 9.24 -10.01 0.63
N VAL A 202 9.30 -9.76 1.94
CA VAL A 202 8.31 -8.96 2.65
C VAL A 202 8.32 -7.51 2.18
N SER A 203 9.51 -6.91 2.01
CA SER A 203 9.65 -5.55 1.50
C SER A 203 9.06 -5.40 0.09
N ALA A 204 9.32 -6.36 -0.81
CA ALA A 204 8.77 -6.39 -2.17
C ALA A 204 7.24 -6.49 -2.16
N TYR A 205 6.69 -7.38 -1.35
CA TYR A 205 5.24 -7.54 -1.18
C TYR A 205 4.58 -6.24 -0.68
N LEU A 206 5.14 -5.62 0.36
CA LEU A 206 4.61 -4.39 0.93
C LEU A 206 4.71 -3.21 -0.04
N ALA A 207 5.83 -3.08 -0.77
CA ALA A 207 5.96 -2.05 -1.81
C ALA A 207 4.90 -2.24 -2.91
N MET A 208 4.61 -3.49 -3.29
CA MET A 208 3.60 -3.79 -4.30
C MET A 208 2.18 -3.39 -3.88
N ASN A 209 1.85 -3.43 -2.59
CA ASN A 209 0.54 -2.96 -2.10
C ASN A 209 0.31 -1.46 -2.39
N PHE A 210 1.39 -0.67 -2.47
CA PHE A 210 1.31 0.76 -2.81
C PHE A 210 0.91 1.03 -4.27
N THR A 211 0.92 0.01 -5.15
CA THR A 211 0.46 0.14 -6.55
C THR A 211 -0.97 0.67 -6.64
N GLY A 212 -1.84 0.35 -5.68
CA GLY A 212 -3.24 0.82 -5.62
C GLY A 212 -3.45 2.22 -5.02
N ALA A 213 -2.38 2.82 -4.49
CA ALA A 213 -2.35 4.18 -3.96
C ALA A 213 -1.62 5.15 -4.91
N SER A 214 -0.83 4.63 -5.86
CA SER A 214 -0.07 5.44 -6.81
C SER A 214 -0.88 5.81 -8.06
N THR A 215 -0.51 6.93 -8.68
CA THR A 215 -1.01 7.35 -10.00
C THR A 215 -0.10 6.91 -11.16
N TYR A 216 0.99 6.21 -10.87
CA TYR A 216 2.02 5.80 -11.83
C TYR A 216 1.67 4.49 -12.56
N THR A 217 0.80 3.68 -11.99
CA THR A 217 0.53 2.32 -12.43
C THR A 217 -0.69 2.23 -13.34
N SER A 218 -0.67 1.26 -14.24
CA SER A 218 -1.84 0.85 -15.02
C SER A 218 -2.35 -0.50 -14.52
N LEU A 219 -3.66 -0.74 -14.59
CA LEU A 219 -4.26 -2.01 -14.14
C LEU A 219 -3.65 -3.23 -14.83
N SER A 220 -3.40 -3.14 -16.14
CA SER A 220 -2.76 -4.22 -16.91
C SER A 220 -1.31 -4.44 -16.50
N GLY A 221 -0.57 -3.37 -16.21
CA GLY A 221 0.80 -3.43 -15.70
C GLY A 221 0.87 -4.11 -14.33
N VAL A 222 0.00 -3.70 -13.40
CA VAL A 222 -0.09 -4.29 -12.05
C VAL A 222 -0.48 -5.76 -12.12
N ARG A 223 -1.47 -6.14 -12.95
CA ARG A 223 -1.83 -7.56 -13.14
C ARG A 223 -0.67 -8.39 -13.70
N LYS A 224 0.11 -7.82 -14.62
CA LYS A 224 1.30 -8.49 -15.15
C LYS A 224 2.34 -8.68 -14.05
N GLU A 225 2.58 -7.65 -13.24
CA GLU A 225 3.49 -7.68 -12.09
C GLU A 225 3.09 -8.75 -11.07
N MET A 226 1.84 -8.74 -10.63
CA MET A 226 1.32 -9.69 -9.64
C MET A 226 1.48 -11.15 -10.08
N ARG A 227 1.33 -11.45 -11.38
CA ARG A 227 1.39 -12.83 -11.89
C ARG A 227 2.75 -13.51 -11.68
N TRP A 228 3.84 -12.76 -11.67
CA TRP A 228 5.18 -13.32 -11.46
C TRP A 228 5.80 -12.96 -10.10
N ALA A 229 5.30 -11.89 -9.45
CA ALA A 229 5.85 -11.41 -8.18
C ALA A 229 5.15 -12.00 -6.94
N LEU A 230 3.90 -12.48 -7.08
CA LEU A 230 3.20 -13.19 -6.01
C LEU A 230 3.26 -14.71 -6.24
N PRO A 231 3.33 -15.50 -5.16
CA PRO A 231 3.14 -16.95 -5.21
C PRO A 231 1.71 -17.33 -5.61
#